data_AF-A0A2V9SCP5-F1
#
_entry.id   AF-A0A2V9SCP5-F1
#
_cell.length_a   1.000
_cell.length_b   1.000
_cell.length_c   1.000
_cell.angle_alpha   90.00
_cell.angle_beta   90.00
_cell.angle_gamma   90.00
#
_symmetry.space_group_name_H-M   'P 1'
#
loop_
_entity.id
_entity.type
_entity.pdbx_description
1 polymer ?
#
loop_
_entity_poly.entity_id
_entity_poly.type
_entity_poly.pdbx_seq_one_letter_code
_entity_poly.pdbx_strand_id
1 'polypeptide(L)'
;MVTGASFLSGATIVVSVNEDFAVEPRALIAALWRRSGAYLCRIPPTARIVLGVFLLTALFMAAHTAFVVKDASVRLKVQHNLRGAQLSVWVDSDFAYSGRLVGSARKKFGLIPEMQGSLSETLAVSSGSHQLRVRVISDDGSVQENSTRGDFPSNSQRTLSIVARRDDLSLTWPGVEAAVSESVSPVQVPNSSWFSRYAGSLLMTIAGSIVSALTGYAIKEIPRQLGSRPSEAPKS
;
A
#
# COMPACT_ATOMS: atom_id res chain seq x y z
N MET A 1 15.92 -3.38 84.74
CA MET A 1 15.54 -4.64 84.05
C MET A 1 15.07 -4.23 82.66
N VAL A 2 15.90 -4.48 81.63
CA VAL A 2 15.65 -5.48 80.56
C VAL A 2 14.48 -5.02 79.68
N THR A 3 14.54 -4.79 78.37
CA THR A 3 15.51 -5.10 77.30
C THR A 3 14.95 -4.48 76.01
N GLY A 4 15.80 -4.25 74.99
CA GLY A 4 15.36 -4.50 73.62
C GLY A 4 15.67 -3.41 72.61
N ALA A 5 16.86 -3.52 72.00
CA ALA A 5 17.20 -2.90 70.73
C ALA A 5 16.31 -3.42 69.59
N SER A 6 16.17 -2.64 68.51
CA SER A 6 16.59 -3.04 67.15
C SER A 6 16.17 -2.00 66.11
N PHE A 7 17.17 -1.44 65.43
CA PHE A 7 17.07 -0.81 64.12
C PHE A 7 16.66 -1.84 63.07
N LEU A 8 15.75 -1.50 62.14
CA LEU A 8 15.76 -1.93 60.72
C LEU A 8 14.92 -0.89 59.95
N SER A 9 15.48 -0.03 59.10
CA SER A 9 16.11 -0.30 57.79
C SER A 9 15.09 -0.60 56.69
N GLY A 10 14.96 0.35 55.77
CA GLY A 10 14.72 0.11 54.34
C GLY A 10 13.41 -0.54 53.96
N ALA A 11 12.37 0.26 53.71
CA ALA A 11 11.28 -0.13 52.84
C ALA A 11 11.78 -0.16 51.38
N THR A 12 12.47 -1.23 51.03
CA THR A 12 12.75 -1.58 49.63
C THR A 12 11.42 -1.93 48.97
N ILE A 13 10.96 -1.08 48.06
CA ILE A 13 9.85 -1.40 47.16
C ILE A 13 10.38 -2.45 46.17
N VAL A 14 10.19 -3.72 46.51
CA VAL A 14 10.38 -4.81 45.56
C VAL A 14 9.22 -4.71 44.57
N VAL A 15 9.47 -4.06 43.43
CA VAL A 15 8.64 -4.18 42.25
C VAL A 15 8.82 -5.62 41.77
N SER A 16 7.97 -6.51 42.26
CA SER A 16 7.84 -7.86 41.71
C SER A 16 7.21 -7.70 40.33
N VAL A 17 8.06 -7.66 39.30
CA VAL A 17 7.63 -7.75 37.90
C VAL A 17 7.06 -9.15 37.75
N ASN A 18 5.74 -9.23 37.87
CA ASN A 18 5.02 -10.49 37.78
C ASN A 18 5.06 -10.97 36.33
N GLU A 19 5.83 -12.03 36.07
CA GLU A 19 5.99 -12.68 34.76
C GLU A 19 4.76 -13.55 34.39
N ASP A 20 3.54 -13.01 34.54
CA ASP A 20 2.29 -13.73 34.28
C ASP A 20 1.62 -13.33 32.94
N PHE A 21 2.39 -12.87 31.96
CA PHE A 21 1.83 -12.50 30.64
C PHE A 21 1.68 -13.68 29.65
N ALA A 22 2.00 -14.91 30.06
CA ALA A 22 2.08 -16.04 29.13
C ALA A 22 0.86 -16.98 29.10
N VAL A 23 -0.17 -16.80 29.94
CA VAL A 23 -1.18 -17.88 30.14
C VAL A 23 -2.59 -17.58 29.59
N GLU A 24 -2.99 -16.34 29.32
CA GLU A 24 -4.41 -16.05 29.04
C GLU A 24 -4.94 -15.88 27.60
N PRO A 25 -4.22 -16.16 26.47
CA PRO A 25 -4.91 -16.21 25.19
C PRO A 25 -5.79 -17.46 25.07
N ARG A 26 -5.38 -18.59 25.68
CA ARG A 26 -6.09 -19.87 25.56
C ARG A 26 -7.42 -19.91 26.31
N ALA A 27 -7.49 -19.28 27.49
CA ALA A 27 -8.70 -19.25 28.31
C ALA A 27 -9.79 -18.36 27.68
N LEU A 28 -9.41 -17.20 27.15
CA LEU A 28 -10.30 -16.32 26.39
C LEU A 28 -10.80 -16.97 25.10
N ILE A 29 -9.92 -17.64 24.35
CA ILE A 29 -10.28 -18.37 23.12
C ILE A 29 -11.23 -19.54 23.46
N ALA A 30 -10.99 -20.28 24.53
CA ALA A 30 -11.85 -21.39 24.96
C ALA A 30 -13.25 -20.92 25.42
N ALA A 31 -13.34 -19.77 26.09
CA ALA A 31 -14.60 -19.17 26.50
C ALA A 31 -15.43 -18.66 25.31
N LEU A 32 -14.78 -18.05 24.31
CA LEU A 32 -15.44 -17.68 23.04
C LEU A 32 -15.95 -18.89 22.28
N TRP A 33 -15.22 -20.01 22.32
CA TRP A 33 -15.56 -21.23 21.58
C TRP A 33 -16.79 -21.96 22.17
N ARG A 34 -16.95 -21.95 23.50
CA ARG A 34 -18.15 -22.51 24.14
C ARG A 34 -19.43 -21.74 23.81
N ARG A 35 -19.34 -20.42 23.59
CA ARG A 35 -20.49 -19.57 23.27
C ARG A 35 -20.92 -19.65 21.80
N SER A 36 -19.99 -19.96 20.89
CA SER A 36 -20.25 -20.07 19.45
C SER A 36 -20.70 -21.47 19.00
N GLY A 37 -20.45 -22.52 19.81
CA GLY A 37 -20.82 -23.90 19.49
C GLY A 37 -22.32 -24.13 19.27
N ALA A 38 -23.20 -23.37 19.94
CA ALA A 38 -24.65 -23.53 19.83
C ALA A 38 -25.24 -22.97 18.52
N TYR A 39 -24.55 -22.05 17.84
CA TYR A 39 -25.02 -21.43 16.60
C TYR A 39 -24.49 -22.13 15.34
N LEU A 40 -23.34 -22.84 15.43
CA LEU A 40 -22.73 -23.56 14.31
C LEU A 40 -23.50 -24.83 13.90
N CYS A 41 -24.24 -25.46 14.81
CA CYS A 41 -24.99 -26.69 14.55
C CYS A 41 -26.29 -26.46 13.77
N ARG A 42 -26.72 -25.21 13.58
CA ARG A 42 -27.96 -24.87 12.86
C ARG A 42 -27.73 -24.32 11.45
N ILE A 43 -26.48 -24.28 11.00
CA ILE A 43 -26.10 -23.79 9.69
C ILE A 43 -26.17 -24.96 8.70
N PRO A 44 -27.01 -24.89 7.64
CA PRO A 44 -27.06 -25.93 6.62
C PRO A 44 -25.67 -26.11 5.96
N PRO A 45 -25.31 -27.33 5.53
CA PRO A 45 -23.96 -27.64 5.04
C PRO A 45 -23.53 -26.75 3.87
N THR A 46 -24.48 -26.28 3.05
CA THR A 46 -24.25 -25.34 1.96
C THR A 46 -23.74 -23.97 2.43
N ALA A 47 -24.24 -23.46 3.56
CA ALA A 47 -23.82 -22.18 4.10
C ALA A 47 -22.40 -22.24 4.72
N ARG A 48 -21.94 -23.41 5.17
CA ARG A 48 -20.54 -23.59 5.60
C ARG A 48 -19.57 -23.51 4.43
N ILE A 49 -19.94 -24.10 3.29
CA ILE A 49 -19.13 -24.03 2.07
C ILE A 49 -19.08 -22.59 1.55
N VAL A 50 -20.21 -21.90 1.49
CA VAL A 50 -20.27 -20.50 1.05
C VAL A 50 -19.45 -19.59 1.98
N LEU A 51 -19.58 -19.76 3.31
CA LEU A 51 -18.79 -18.99 4.27
C LEU A 51 -17.29 -19.28 4.16
N GLY A 52 -16.92 -20.55 3.96
CA GLY A 52 -15.53 -20.95 3.76
C GLY A 52 -14.93 -20.35 2.49
N VAL A 53 -15.64 -20.42 1.37
CA VAL A 53 -15.23 -19.80 0.10
C VAL A 53 -15.13 -18.29 0.26
N PHE A 54 -16.11 -17.64 0.88
CA PHE A 54 -16.09 -16.19 1.11
C PHE A 54 -14.90 -15.75 1.97
N LEU A 55 -14.61 -16.46 3.07
CA LEU A 55 -13.45 -16.18 3.90
C LEU A 55 -12.14 -16.40 3.15
N LEU A 56 -12.05 -17.45 2.32
CA LEU A 56 -10.88 -17.71 1.48
C LEU A 56 -10.67 -16.57 0.47
N THR A 57 -11.73 -16.12 -0.21
CA THR A 57 -11.65 -15.00 -1.15
C THR A 57 -11.28 -13.69 -0.45
N ALA A 58 -11.85 -13.43 0.72
CA ALA A 58 -11.54 -12.24 1.52
C ALA A 58 -10.07 -12.24 1.98
N LEU A 59 -9.56 -13.40 2.43
CA LEU A 59 -8.16 -13.55 2.83
C LEU A 59 -7.22 -13.35 1.63
N PHE A 60 -7.57 -13.93 0.49
CA PHE A 60 -6.80 -13.78 -0.74
C PHE A 60 -6.77 -12.31 -1.19
N MET A 61 -7.91 -11.63 -1.19
CA MET A 61 -7.99 -10.19 -1.50
C MET A 61 -7.20 -9.33 -0.51
N ALA A 62 -7.28 -9.61 0.79
CA ALA A 62 -6.52 -8.89 1.81
C ALA A 62 -5.01 -9.10 1.68
N ALA A 63 -4.57 -10.32 1.35
CA ALA A 63 -3.18 -10.58 1.02
C ALA A 63 -2.77 -9.81 -0.24
N HIS A 64 -3.58 -9.86 -1.29
CA HIS A 64 -3.31 -9.13 -2.52
C HIS A 64 -3.18 -7.62 -2.32
N THR A 65 -4.00 -7.01 -1.47
CA THR A 65 -3.89 -5.57 -1.18
C THR A 65 -2.67 -5.24 -0.32
N ALA A 66 -2.30 -6.11 0.62
CA ALA A 66 -1.11 -5.89 1.46
C ALA A 66 0.21 -6.01 0.68
N PHE A 67 0.26 -6.84 -0.37
CA PHE A 67 1.47 -7.06 -1.15
C PHE A 67 1.60 -6.16 -2.39
N VAL A 68 0.55 -5.43 -2.80
CA VAL A 68 0.53 -4.66 -4.05
C VAL A 68 0.23 -3.18 -3.78
N VAL A 69 1.09 -2.54 -2.99
CA VAL A 69 1.07 -1.08 -2.83
C VAL A 69 2.28 -0.52 -3.58
N LYS A 70 2.04 -0.07 -4.81
CA LYS A 70 3.05 0.56 -5.68
C LYS A 70 3.03 2.07 -5.49
N ASP A 71 3.60 2.52 -4.37
CA ASP A 71 3.58 3.92 -3.97
C ASP A 71 4.78 4.73 -4.46
N ALA A 72 5.72 4.13 -5.19
CA ALA A 72 6.87 4.83 -5.75
C ALA A 72 6.94 4.64 -7.27
N SER A 73 7.72 5.47 -7.94
CA SER A 73 7.93 5.34 -9.38
C SER A 73 9.38 5.52 -9.79
N VAL A 74 9.82 4.73 -10.77
CA VAL A 74 11.11 4.85 -11.42
C VAL A 74 10.88 5.42 -12.80
N ARG A 75 11.48 6.58 -13.10
CA ARG A 75 11.58 7.06 -14.46
C ARG A 75 12.86 6.53 -15.10
N LEU A 76 12.72 5.65 -16.07
CA LEU A 76 13.82 5.16 -16.88
C LEU A 76 14.11 6.20 -17.97
N LYS A 77 15.34 6.71 -18.02
CA LYS A 77 15.86 7.52 -19.13
C LYS A 77 16.97 6.74 -19.78
N VAL A 78 16.70 6.20 -20.96
CA VAL A 78 17.66 5.41 -21.73
C VAL A 78 18.18 6.26 -22.86
N GLN A 79 19.49 6.35 -22.97
CA GLN A 79 20.20 6.92 -24.11
C GLN A 79 21.05 5.82 -24.74
N HIS A 80 21.00 5.69 -26.06
CA HIS A 80 21.77 4.65 -26.75
C HIS A 80 22.28 5.11 -28.10
N ASN A 81 23.37 4.48 -28.56
CA ASN A 81 23.94 4.65 -29.90
C ASN A 81 23.79 3.40 -30.79
N LEU A 82 22.86 2.52 -30.42
CA LEU A 82 22.55 1.28 -31.12
C LEU A 82 21.57 1.53 -32.27
N ARG A 83 21.71 0.80 -33.38
CA ARG A 83 20.77 0.85 -34.52
C ARG A 83 19.40 0.31 -34.11
N GLY A 84 19.40 -0.83 -33.43
CA GLY A 84 18.23 -1.45 -32.84
C GLY A 84 18.65 -2.40 -31.73
N ALA A 85 17.87 -2.45 -30.65
CA ALA A 85 18.10 -3.35 -29.53
C ALA A 85 16.79 -3.63 -28.78
N GLN A 86 16.72 -4.75 -28.07
CA GLN A 86 15.67 -5.06 -27.12
C GLN A 86 16.15 -4.72 -25.71
N LEU A 87 15.44 -3.81 -25.04
CA LEU A 87 15.62 -3.49 -23.63
C LEU A 87 14.66 -4.34 -22.80
N SER A 88 15.17 -4.97 -21.76
CA SER A 88 14.38 -5.66 -20.73
C SER A 88 14.81 -5.20 -19.35
N VAL A 89 13.84 -4.97 -18.47
CA VAL A 89 14.07 -4.47 -17.12
C VAL A 89 13.37 -5.38 -16.12
N TRP A 90 14.09 -5.74 -15.06
CA TRP A 90 13.58 -6.48 -13.91
C TRP A 90 13.77 -5.67 -12.63
N VAL A 91 12.83 -5.81 -11.72
CA VAL A 91 12.87 -5.25 -10.36
C VAL A 91 12.85 -6.42 -9.39
N ASP A 92 13.88 -6.58 -8.56
CA ASP A 92 14.01 -7.66 -7.56
C ASP A 92 13.84 -9.10 -8.11
N SER A 93 14.13 -9.29 -9.40
CA SER A 93 13.94 -10.53 -10.20
C SER A 93 12.60 -10.64 -10.93
N ASP A 94 11.64 -9.77 -10.64
CA ASP A 94 10.37 -9.72 -11.36
C ASP A 94 10.50 -8.91 -12.65
N PHE A 95 10.00 -9.47 -13.75
CA PHE A 95 10.01 -8.78 -15.04
C PHE A 95 9.05 -7.60 -15.02
N ALA A 96 9.59 -6.39 -15.18
CA ALA A 96 8.84 -5.15 -15.05
C ALA A 96 8.54 -4.49 -16.40
N TYR A 97 9.45 -4.59 -17.37
CA TYR A 97 9.30 -3.91 -18.66
C TYR A 97 10.13 -4.55 -19.77
N SER A 98 9.64 -4.43 -21.01
CA SER A 98 10.41 -4.69 -22.22
C SER A 98 10.00 -3.71 -23.32
N GLY A 99 10.99 -3.21 -24.06
CA GLY A 99 10.79 -2.23 -25.12
C GLY A 99 11.88 -2.32 -26.18
N ARG A 100 11.55 -1.99 -27.43
CA ARG A 100 12.52 -1.93 -28.52
C ARG A 100 13.15 -0.54 -28.56
N LEU A 101 14.46 -0.50 -28.48
CA LEU A 101 15.30 0.68 -28.71
C LEU A 101 15.58 0.79 -30.20
N VAL A 102 15.31 1.95 -30.80
CA VAL A 102 15.56 2.21 -32.22
C VAL A 102 16.39 3.48 -32.35
N GLY A 103 17.56 3.36 -32.95
CA GLY A 103 18.47 4.48 -33.17
C GLY A 103 18.25 5.10 -34.53
N SER A 104 18.30 6.42 -34.59
CA SER A 104 18.29 7.17 -35.85
C SER A 104 19.70 7.69 -36.19
N ALA A 105 20.05 7.68 -37.47
CA ALA A 105 21.34 8.21 -37.92
C ALA A 105 21.30 9.75 -37.86
N ARG A 106 22.11 10.35 -37.00
CA ARG A 106 22.24 11.80 -36.91
C ARG A 106 23.48 12.24 -37.67
N LYS A 107 23.28 13.01 -38.74
CA LYS A 107 24.36 13.56 -39.55
C LYS A 107 24.94 14.80 -38.85
N LYS A 108 26.13 14.69 -38.26
CA LYS A 108 26.92 15.87 -37.89
C LYS A 108 27.65 16.39 -39.13
N PHE A 109 27.85 17.70 -39.20
CA PHE A 109 28.47 18.41 -40.33
C PHE A 109 29.84 17.80 -40.71
N GLY A 110 29.85 16.94 -41.74
CA GLY A 110 31.05 16.52 -42.47
C GLY A 110 31.71 15.19 -42.10
N LEU A 111 31.37 14.54 -40.98
CA LEU A 111 32.07 13.33 -40.51
C LEU A 111 31.06 12.28 -40.00
N ILE A 112 31.33 11.02 -40.36
CA ILE A 112 30.74 9.71 -39.97
C ILE A 112 29.36 9.78 -39.28
N PRO A 113 28.31 9.15 -39.85
CA PRO A 113 26.98 9.13 -39.23
C PRO A 113 27.02 8.45 -37.86
N GLU A 114 26.64 9.20 -36.81
CA GLU A 114 26.51 8.68 -35.45
C GLU A 114 25.06 8.24 -35.22
N MET A 115 24.88 7.02 -34.73
CA MET A 115 23.55 6.51 -34.37
C MET A 115 23.19 7.03 -32.98
N GLN A 116 21.99 7.59 -32.81
CA GLN A 116 21.52 8.06 -31.52
C GLN A 116 20.02 7.79 -31.36
N GLY A 117 19.63 7.34 -30.17
CA GLY A 117 18.24 7.15 -29.77
C GLY A 117 18.06 7.38 -28.27
N SER A 118 16.82 7.64 -27.87
CA SER A 118 16.45 7.80 -26.46
C SER A 118 15.06 7.24 -26.20
N LEU A 119 14.89 6.61 -25.04
CA LEU A 119 13.62 6.11 -24.54
C LEU A 119 13.39 6.67 -23.14
N SER A 120 12.18 7.14 -22.85
CA SER A 120 11.79 7.54 -21.50
C SER A 120 10.52 6.81 -21.11
N GLU A 121 10.59 6.01 -20.05
CA GLU A 121 9.45 5.21 -19.56
C GLU A 121 9.31 5.40 -18.04
N THR A 122 8.12 5.27 -17.49
CA THR A 122 7.91 5.34 -16.04
C THR A 122 7.29 4.05 -15.52
N LEU A 123 7.97 3.40 -14.60
CA LEU A 123 7.53 2.15 -13.97
C LEU A 123 7.08 2.42 -12.54
N ALA A 124 5.94 1.87 -12.14
CA ALA A 124 5.50 1.88 -10.76
C ALA A 124 6.20 0.77 -9.97
N VAL A 125 6.80 1.11 -8.84
CA VAL A 125 7.53 0.23 -7.93
C VAL A 125 7.03 0.41 -6.50
N SER A 126 7.20 -0.60 -5.66
CA SER A 126 6.95 -0.46 -4.22
C SER A 126 7.95 0.52 -3.60
N SER A 127 7.61 1.04 -2.42
CA SER A 127 8.56 1.78 -1.61
C SER A 127 9.53 0.83 -0.92
N GLY A 128 10.82 1.14 -0.92
CA GLY A 128 11.85 0.31 -0.32
C GLY A 128 13.16 0.33 -1.10
N SER A 129 14.10 -0.52 -0.69
CA SER A 129 15.33 -0.80 -1.44
C SER A 129 15.05 -1.85 -2.49
N HIS A 130 15.19 -1.50 -3.76
CA HIS A 130 14.98 -2.41 -4.87
C HIS A 130 16.25 -2.54 -5.73
N GLN A 131 16.50 -3.74 -6.25
CA GLN A 131 17.54 -4.01 -7.24
C GLN A 131 16.93 -3.97 -8.64
N LEU A 132 17.42 -3.05 -9.46
CA LEU A 132 17.03 -2.94 -10.86
C LEU A 132 18.08 -3.63 -11.72
N ARG A 133 17.64 -4.62 -12.49
CA ARG A 133 18.46 -5.31 -13.48
C ARG A 133 18.00 -4.86 -14.87
N VAL A 134 18.96 -4.45 -15.69
CA VAL A 134 18.72 -3.99 -17.05
C VAL A 134 19.52 -4.89 -17.98
N ARG A 135 18.85 -5.45 -18.98
CA ARG A 135 19.48 -6.19 -20.07
C ARG A 135 19.18 -5.51 -21.39
N VAL A 136 20.19 -5.39 -22.21
CA VAL A 136 20.08 -4.89 -23.58
C VAL A 136 20.60 -5.97 -24.52
N ILE A 137 19.78 -6.36 -25.48
CA ILE A 137 20.14 -7.31 -26.53
C ILE A 137 20.12 -6.54 -27.84
N SER A 138 21.28 -6.25 -28.39
CA SER A 138 21.40 -5.53 -29.67
C SER A 138 21.01 -6.45 -30.84
N ASP A 139 20.59 -5.85 -31.96
CA ASP A 139 20.26 -6.61 -33.18
C ASP A 139 21.48 -7.34 -33.79
N ASP A 140 22.71 -7.00 -33.37
CA ASP A 140 23.95 -7.72 -33.72
C ASP A 140 24.19 -8.98 -32.86
N GLY A 141 23.31 -9.27 -31.90
CA GLY A 141 23.40 -10.41 -30.99
C GLY A 141 24.24 -10.15 -29.74
N SER A 142 24.82 -8.95 -29.58
CA SER A 142 25.51 -8.59 -28.33
C SER A 142 24.52 -8.49 -27.17
N VAL A 143 24.85 -9.14 -26.05
CA VAL A 143 24.04 -9.12 -24.83
C VAL A 143 24.83 -8.39 -23.75
N GLN A 144 24.24 -7.32 -23.24
CA GLN A 144 24.79 -6.55 -22.13
C GLN A 144 23.80 -6.56 -20.98
N GLU A 145 24.35 -6.63 -19.77
CA GLU A 145 23.55 -6.67 -18.58
C GLU A 145 24.26 -5.94 -17.45
N ASN A 146 23.50 -5.14 -16.71
CA ASN A 146 23.99 -4.46 -15.52
C ASN A 146 22.88 -4.38 -14.49
N SER A 147 23.25 -4.31 -13.22
CA SER A 147 22.29 -4.15 -12.13
C SER A 147 22.74 -3.04 -11.19
N THR A 148 21.76 -2.32 -10.66
CA THR A 148 21.98 -1.25 -9.69
C THR A 148 20.94 -1.32 -8.59
N ARG A 149 21.32 -0.96 -7.38
CA ARG A 149 20.39 -0.86 -6.26
C ARG A 149 19.97 0.60 -6.11
N GLY A 150 18.68 0.81 -5.85
CA GLY A 150 18.12 2.13 -5.59
C GLY A 150 17.15 2.06 -4.42
N ASP A 151 17.16 3.11 -3.61
CA ASP A 151 16.16 3.31 -2.56
C ASP A 151 15.03 4.19 -3.08
N PHE A 152 13.80 3.75 -2.84
CA PHE A 152 12.58 4.38 -3.30
C PHE A 152 11.73 4.77 -2.08
N PRO A 153 11.84 6.00 -1.58
CA PRO A 153 10.93 6.51 -0.58
C PRO A 153 9.48 6.40 -1.04
N SER A 154 8.54 6.26 -0.11
CA SER A 154 7.11 6.26 -0.44
C SER A 154 6.72 7.59 -1.12
N ASN A 155 5.87 7.51 -2.14
CA ASN A 155 5.39 8.65 -2.94
C ASN A 155 6.49 9.45 -3.63
N SER A 156 7.64 8.81 -3.89
CA SER A 156 8.75 9.44 -4.59
C SER A 156 8.83 8.97 -6.04
N GLN A 157 9.42 9.81 -6.87
CA GLN A 157 9.84 9.46 -8.22
C GLN A 157 11.36 9.58 -8.31
N ARG A 158 12.04 8.52 -8.70
CA ARG A 158 13.49 8.52 -8.91
C ARG A 158 13.81 8.26 -10.37
N THR A 159 14.77 8.98 -10.92
CA THR A 159 15.17 8.80 -12.33
C THR A 159 16.40 7.90 -12.40
N LEU A 160 16.34 6.86 -13.22
CA LEU A 160 17.50 6.02 -13.56
C LEU A 160 17.99 6.42 -14.96
N SER A 161 19.23 6.86 -15.07
CA SER A 161 19.87 7.16 -16.34
C SER A 161 20.66 5.94 -16.82
N ILE A 162 20.24 5.40 -17.96
CA ILE A 162 20.79 4.21 -18.59
C ILE A 162 21.48 4.66 -19.88
N VAL A 163 22.78 4.44 -19.97
CA VAL A 163 23.54 4.72 -21.20
C VAL A 163 24.02 3.40 -21.77
N ALA A 164 23.42 2.99 -22.88
CA ALA A 164 23.76 1.77 -23.60
C ALA A 164 24.63 2.09 -24.82
N ARG A 165 25.88 1.65 -24.79
CA ARG A 165 26.85 1.72 -25.88
C ARG A 165 26.99 0.32 -26.51
N ARG A 166 27.75 0.21 -27.60
CA ARG A 166 27.96 -1.08 -28.29
C ARG A 166 28.62 -2.15 -27.41
N ASP A 167 29.48 -1.75 -26.48
CA ASP A 167 30.26 -2.68 -25.64
C ASP A 167 30.13 -2.39 -24.13
N ASP A 168 29.32 -1.40 -23.74
CA ASP A 168 29.21 -0.94 -22.36
C ASP A 168 27.78 -0.51 -22.01
N LEU A 169 27.33 -0.88 -20.82
CA LEU A 169 26.03 -0.53 -20.27
C LEU A 169 26.23 0.09 -18.88
N SER A 170 26.06 1.40 -18.80
CA SER A 170 26.19 2.13 -17.53
C SER A 170 24.83 2.54 -16.97
N LEU A 171 24.69 2.34 -15.66
CA LEU A 171 23.50 2.67 -14.89
C LEU A 171 23.90 3.71 -13.86
N THR A 172 23.30 4.88 -13.94
CA THR A 172 23.59 5.99 -13.02
C THR A 172 22.31 6.51 -12.43
N TRP A 173 22.31 6.69 -11.11
CA TRP A 173 21.34 7.53 -10.44
C TRP A 173 21.86 8.95 -10.55
N PRO A 174 21.25 9.82 -11.39
CA PRO A 174 21.58 11.24 -11.35
C PRO A 174 21.37 11.66 -9.90
N GLY A 175 22.43 12.20 -9.28
CA GLY A 175 22.37 12.64 -7.90
C GLY A 175 21.13 13.50 -7.72
N VAL A 176 20.46 13.35 -6.58
CA VAL A 176 19.56 14.39 -6.08
C VAL A 176 20.48 15.58 -5.85
N GLU A 177 20.73 16.38 -6.90
CA GLU A 177 21.17 17.75 -6.72
C GLU A 177 20.11 18.33 -5.81
N ALA A 178 20.55 18.64 -4.58
CA ALA A 178 19.69 19.03 -3.50
C ALA A 178 18.75 20.10 -4.03
N ALA A 179 17.48 19.73 -4.27
CA ALA A 179 16.42 20.68 -4.23
C ALA A 179 16.54 21.28 -2.83
N VAL A 180 17.04 22.51 -2.82
CA VAL A 180 17.24 23.42 -1.71
C VAL A 180 16.38 23.00 -0.52
N SER A 181 17.06 22.65 0.57
CA SER A 181 16.45 22.57 1.89
C SER A 181 15.90 23.95 2.24
N GLU A 182 14.68 24.24 1.83
CA GLU A 182 13.89 25.33 2.40
C GLU A 182 12.84 24.73 3.34
N SER A 183 13.12 24.93 4.61
CA SER A 183 12.19 25.01 5.75
C SER A 183 11.27 23.81 6.03
N VAL A 184 11.61 23.12 7.12
CA VAL A 184 10.75 22.44 8.08
C VAL A 184 9.24 22.74 7.93
N SER A 185 8.45 21.69 7.66
CA SER A 185 7.02 21.55 8.02
C SER A 185 6.68 20.06 8.16
N PRO A 186 5.77 19.68 9.08
CA PRO A 186 5.70 18.32 9.60
C PRO A 186 5.03 17.34 8.64
N VAL A 187 5.63 16.14 8.56
CA VAL A 187 5.07 14.83 8.19
C VAL A 187 3.97 14.87 7.12
N GLN A 188 4.43 14.81 5.87
CA GLN A 188 3.57 14.63 4.70
C GLN A 188 3.33 13.13 4.45
N VAL A 189 2.13 12.66 4.79
CA VAL A 189 1.59 11.35 4.42
C VAL A 189 1.22 11.37 2.91
N PRO A 190 1.33 10.26 2.15
CA PRO A 190 0.93 10.14 0.74
C PRO A 190 -0.27 11.00 0.34
N ASN A 191 -0.04 11.90 -0.61
CA ASN A 191 -1.05 12.78 -1.15
C ASN A 191 -2.08 12.00 -1.99
N SER A 192 -3.15 11.57 -1.34
CA SER A 192 -4.49 11.39 -1.93
C SER A 192 -5.15 12.75 -2.20
N SER A 193 -4.40 13.69 -2.78
CA SER A 193 -4.74 15.12 -2.86
C SER A 193 -6.02 15.42 -3.65
N TRP A 194 -6.43 14.54 -4.57
CA TRP A 194 -7.73 14.66 -5.23
C TRP A 194 -8.86 14.30 -4.27
N PHE A 195 -8.76 13.16 -3.57
CA PHE A 195 -9.75 12.77 -2.56
C PHE A 195 -9.80 13.79 -1.42
N SER A 196 -8.69 14.36 -0.95
CA SER A 196 -8.75 15.40 0.09
C SER A 196 -9.54 16.65 -0.36
N ARG A 197 -9.43 17.03 -1.64
CA ARG A 197 -10.17 18.18 -2.21
C ARG A 197 -11.66 17.90 -2.46
N TYR A 198 -12.03 16.64 -2.71
CA TYR A 198 -13.41 16.26 -3.06
C TYR A 198 -14.12 15.40 -2.01
N ALA A 199 -13.43 14.86 -1.01
CA ALA A 199 -14.02 14.06 0.07
C ALA A 199 -14.90 14.92 0.98
N GLY A 200 -14.53 16.19 1.17
CA GLY A 200 -15.39 17.15 1.87
C GLY A 200 -16.76 17.29 1.17
N SER A 201 -16.78 17.44 -0.16
CA SER A 201 -18.04 17.59 -0.91
C SER A 201 -18.79 16.27 -1.09
N LEU A 202 -18.09 15.15 -1.28
CA LEU A 202 -18.69 13.81 -1.33
C LEU A 202 -19.34 13.44 0.01
N LEU A 203 -18.64 13.65 1.12
CA LEU A 203 -19.18 13.40 2.46
C LEU A 203 -20.34 14.34 2.78
N MET A 204 -20.28 15.62 2.37
CA MET A 204 -21.41 16.53 2.51
C MET A 204 -22.63 16.07 1.71
N THR A 205 -22.43 15.52 0.51
CA THR A 205 -23.53 15.03 -0.34
C THR A 205 -24.15 13.75 0.23
N ILE A 206 -23.31 12.83 0.73
CA ILE A 206 -23.76 11.58 1.36
C ILE A 206 -24.46 11.89 2.69
N ALA A 207 -23.90 12.75 3.53
CA ALA A 207 -24.52 13.18 4.79
C ALA A 207 -25.85 13.92 4.54
N GLY A 208 -25.90 14.82 3.56
CA GLY A 208 -27.12 15.50 3.15
C GLY A 208 -28.21 14.52 2.69
N SER A 209 -27.84 13.47 1.95
CA SER A 209 -28.77 12.43 1.51
C SER A 209 -29.33 11.60 2.67
N ILE A 210 -28.51 11.27 3.67
CA ILE A 210 -28.94 10.51 4.86
C ILE A 210 -29.88 11.35 5.74
N VAL A 211 -29.55 12.62 6.00
CA VAL A 211 -30.40 13.53 6.80
C VAL A 211 -31.73 13.80 6.10
N SER A 212 -31.73 13.95 4.77
CA SER A 212 -32.96 14.13 3.99
C SER A 212 -33.84 12.87 4.01
N ALA A 213 -33.25 11.68 3.96
CA ALA A 213 -34.00 10.43 4.02
C ALA A 213 -34.61 10.19 5.42
N LEU A 214 -33.87 10.51 6.49
CA LEU A 214 -34.38 10.38 7.87
C LEU A 214 -35.48 11.39 8.18
N THR A 215 -35.37 12.62 7.68
CA THR A 215 -36.41 13.65 7.85
C THR A 215 -37.71 13.26 7.12
N GLY A 216 -37.59 12.68 5.92
CA GLY A 216 -38.75 12.16 5.18
C GLY A 216 -39.43 10.97 5.88
N TYR A 217 -38.66 10.11 6.55
CA TYR A 217 -39.19 8.95 7.28
C TYR A 217 -39.94 9.39 8.56
N ALA A 218 -39.37 10.33 9.32
CA ALA A 218 -40.00 10.85 10.55
C ALA A 218 -41.34 11.56 10.29
N ILE A 219 -41.47 12.29 9.17
CA ILE A 219 -42.72 12.98 8.81
C ILE A 219 -43.82 11.99 8.39
N LYS A 220 -43.43 10.83 7.83
CA LYS A 220 -44.38 9.82 7.34
C LYS A 220 -44.96 8.93 8.45
N GLU A 221 -44.33 8.86 9.61
CA GLU A 221 -44.77 7.99 10.71
C GLU A 221 -45.59 8.67 11.81
N ILE A 222 -45.60 10.00 11.87
CA ILE A 222 -46.36 10.73 12.91
C ILE A 222 -47.90 10.68 12.73
N PRO A 223 -48.53 10.49 11.55
CA PRO A 223 -49.99 10.38 11.49
C PRO A 223 -50.51 8.98 11.85
N ARG A 224 -49.65 7.94 11.93
CA ARG A 224 -50.13 6.55 12.02
C ARG A 224 -50.45 6.06 13.44
N GLN A 225 -50.05 6.81 14.47
CA GLN A 225 -50.28 6.42 15.87
C GLN A 225 -51.42 7.18 16.59
N LEU A 226 -52.12 8.10 15.90
CA LEU A 226 -53.29 8.80 16.44
C LEU A 226 -54.64 8.17 16.02
N GLY A 227 -54.63 7.12 15.20
CA GLY A 227 -55.85 6.47 14.68
C GLY A 227 -56.43 5.32 15.53
N SER A 228 -55.75 4.88 16.57
CA SER A 228 -56.18 3.74 17.40
C SER A 228 -56.62 4.19 18.79
N ARG A 229 -57.74 4.92 18.88
CA ARG A 229 -58.51 5.02 20.11
C ARG A 229 -59.64 3.98 20.05
N PRO A 230 -59.69 2.99 20.95
CA PRO A 230 -60.80 2.04 21.01
C PRO A 230 -62.05 2.80 21.45
N SER A 231 -63.10 2.78 20.61
CA SER A 231 -64.46 3.10 21.05
C SER A 231 -65.04 1.86 21.71
N GLU A 232 -64.77 1.68 23.01
CA GLU A 232 -65.51 0.75 23.84
C GLU A 232 -66.52 1.56 24.67
N ALA A 233 -67.77 1.53 24.21
CA ALA A 233 -68.90 2.09 24.94
C ALA A 233 -69.55 0.96 25.76
N PRO A 234 -69.77 1.13 27.08
CA PRO A 234 -70.61 0.21 27.82
C PRO A 234 -72.08 0.59 27.63
N LYS A 235 -72.91 -0.35 27.15
CA LYS A 235 -74.37 -0.26 27.26
C LYS A 235 -74.82 -1.04 28.49
N SER A 236 -75.43 -0.30 29.42
CA SER A 236 -76.37 -0.78 30.44
C SER A 236 -77.67 -1.26 29.81
#